data_AF-A0A8H4W2E4-F1
#
_entry.id   AF-A0A8H4W2E4-F1
#
_cell.length_a   1.000
_cell.length_b   1.000
_cell.length_c   1.000
_cell.angle_alpha   90.00
_cell.angle_beta   90.00
_cell.angle_gamma   90.00
#
_symmetry.space_group_name_H-M   'P 1'
#
loop_
_entity.id
_entity.type
_entity.pdbx_description
1 polymer ?
#
loop_
_entity_poly.entity_id
_entity_poly.type
_entity_poly.pdbx_seq_one_letter_code
_entity_poly.pdbx_strand_id
1 'polypeptide(L)'
;MQTPHTTHSSNAYNPPRTPEVYTLSESANLSIPADIRSQFHQDEYGKVLFFTVPPNDVNPVPEDKRTLNHSLRYLADKARHKEEETKKRNAREADLEAEAKEKFKRMKEDAEAKKQRLVDQKVVQIATWVKKMDKGTDELFQDLHGENWKGVREAELCRLALKQEEAHKKQREHEKFLQRVRDSKEVPITGFRWI
;
A
#
# COMPACT_ATOMS: atom_id res chain seq x y z
N MET A 1 -10.71 -35.13 10.51
CA MET A 1 -11.89 -34.29 10.77
C MET A 1 -11.43 -33.09 11.57
N GLN A 2 -11.59 -31.88 11.03
CA GLN A 2 -11.26 -30.61 11.69
C GLN A 2 -12.40 -30.21 12.63
N THR A 3 -12.07 -29.81 13.85
CA THR A 3 -12.98 -29.08 14.75
C THR A 3 -12.58 -27.60 14.77
N PRO A 4 -13.53 -26.66 14.67
CA PRO A 4 -13.26 -25.23 14.69
C PRO A 4 -13.07 -24.76 16.14
N HIS A 5 -12.02 -23.98 16.42
CA HIS A 5 -11.95 -23.24 17.68
C HIS A 5 -12.39 -21.80 17.48
N THR A 6 -13.58 -21.55 18.05
CA THR A 6 -14.24 -20.27 18.26
C THR A 6 -13.32 -19.23 18.92
N THR A 7 -13.39 -18.02 18.38
CA THR A 7 -12.82 -16.78 18.92
C THR A 7 -13.56 -16.30 20.19
N HIS A 8 -12.86 -15.46 20.96
CA HIS A 8 -13.32 -14.53 22.00
C HIS A 8 -13.05 -14.94 23.47
N SER A 9 -12.07 -14.27 24.10
CA SER A 9 -12.42 -13.31 25.16
C SER A 9 -11.31 -12.26 25.35
N SER A 10 -11.75 -11.01 25.26
CA SER A 10 -11.24 -9.77 25.84
C SER A 10 -9.94 -9.81 26.65
N ASN A 11 -8.92 -9.10 26.17
CA ASN A 11 -7.95 -8.40 27.01
C ASN A 11 -8.68 -7.29 27.79
N ALA A 12 -9.49 -7.67 28.78
CA ALA A 12 -10.09 -6.74 29.72
C ALA A 12 -8.98 -6.27 30.67
N TYR A 13 -8.69 -4.97 30.62
CA TYR A 13 -7.73 -4.35 31.50
C TYR A 13 -8.16 -4.57 32.96
N ASN A 14 -7.32 -5.24 33.75
CA ASN A 14 -7.47 -5.34 35.20
C ASN A 14 -6.73 -4.14 35.81
N PRO A 15 -7.42 -3.06 36.21
CA PRO A 15 -6.74 -1.91 36.78
C PRO A 15 -5.96 -2.31 38.03
N PRO A 16 -4.78 -1.72 38.27
CA PRO A 16 -4.02 -1.97 39.49
C PRO A 16 -4.92 -1.65 40.70
N ARG A 17 -4.98 -2.58 41.66
CA ARG A 17 -5.79 -2.42 42.88
C ARG A 17 -5.33 -1.17 43.63
N THR A 18 -6.28 -0.36 44.08
CA THR A 18 -5.99 0.81 44.92
C THR A 18 -5.32 0.35 46.20
N PRO A 19 -4.27 1.04 46.69
CA PRO A 19 -3.61 0.67 47.94
C PRO A 19 -4.60 0.76 49.10
N GLU A 20 -4.80 -0.37 49.78
CA GLU A 20 -5.69 -0.47 50.94
C GLU A 20 -4.89 -0.19 52.22
N VAL A 21 -5.41 0.71 53.06
CA VAL A 21 -4.87 1.05 54.39
C VAL A 21 -5.84 0.53 55.45
N TYR A 22 -5.34 -0.30 56.36
CA TYR A 22 -6.13 -0.93 57.41
C TYR A 22 -5.73 -0.44 58.80
N THR A 23 -6.70 -0.41 59.70
CA THR A 23 -6.50 -0.19 61.13
C THR A 23 -6.97 -1.41 61.92
N LEU A 24 -6.37 -1.62 63.09
CA LEU A 24 -6.79 -2.69 64.01
C LEU A 24 -8.05 -2.28 64.79
N SER A 25 -8.77 -3.28 65.31
CA SER A 25 -9.85 -3.04 66.27
C SER A 25 -9.30 -2.41 67.56
N GLU A 26 -10.16 -1.69 68.30
CA GLU A 26 -9.74 -0.92 69.48
C GLU A 26 -9.01 -1.78 70.52
N SER A 27 -9.56 -2.96 70.82
CA SER A 27 -8.96 -3.90 71.79
C SER A 27 -7.58 -4.38 71.34
N ALA A 28 -7.39 -4.57 70.04
CA ALA A 28 -6.11 -5.01 69.47
C ALA A 28 -5.09 -3.86 69.44
N ASN A 29 -5.51 -2.63 69.09
CA ASN A 29 -4.61 -1.47 69.10
C ASN A 29 -4.13 -1.11 70.53
N LEU A 30 -5.01 -1.23 71.52
CA LEU A 30 -4.68 -0.98 72.93
C LEU A 30 -3.73 -2.03 73.52
N SER A 31 -3.72 -3.26 72.97
CA SER A 31 -2.78 -4.30 73.39
C SER A 31 -1.33 -3.99 73.00
N ILE A 32 -1.11 -3.12 72.02
CA ILE A 32 0.21 -2.66 71.60
C ILE A 32 0.65 -1.54 72.56
N PRO A 33 1.83 -1.61 73.20
CA PRO A 33 2.35 -0.54 74.05
C PRO A 33 2.45 0.83 73.32
N ALA A 34 2.22 1.92 74.05
CA ALA A 34 2.11 3.26 73.46
C ALA A 34 3.42 3.78 72.85
N ASP A 35 4.56 3.42 73.43
CA ASP A 35 5.90 3.67 72.92
C ASP A 35 6.12 2.99 71.56
N ILE A 36 5.66 1.75 71.41
CA ILE A 36 5.71 1.03 70.13
C ILE A 36 4.76 1.67 69.11
N ARG A 37 3.52 2.03 69.51
CA ARG A 37 2.59 2.70 68.58
C ARG A 37 3.19 3.99 68.01
N SER A 38 3.91 4.77 68.81
CA SER A 38 4.51 6.05 68.40
C SER A 38 5.57 5.94 67.30
N GLN A 39 6.13 4.75 67.07
CA GLN A 39 7.14 4.50 66.03
C GLN A 39 6.54 4.28 64.65
N PHE A 40 5.22 4.10 64.55
CA PHE A 40 4.51 3.84 63.30
C PHE A 40 3.56 4.99 62.96
N HIS A 41 3.15 5.07 61.68
CA HIS A 41 2.14 6.03 61.24
C HIS A 41 0.80 5.74 61.94
N GLN A 42 0.18 6.78 62.50
CA GLN A 42 -1.10 6.70 63.21
C GLN A 42 -2.18 7.55 62.53
N ASP A 43 -3.45 7.20 62.74
CA ASP A 43 -4.59 8.06 62.37
C ASP A 43 -4.84 9.17 63.41
N GLU A 44 -5.86 10.01 63.15
CA GLU A 44 -6.27 11.10 64.05
C GLU A 44 -6.74 10.62 65.43
N TYR A 45 -7.07 9.33 65.56
CA TYR A 45 -7.51 8.68 66.80
C TYR A 45 -6.40 7.85 67.48
N GLY A 46 -5.16 7.91 66.98
CA GLY A 46 -4.00 7.22 67.55
C GLY A 46 -3.90 5.71 67.24
N LYS A 47 -4.58 5.23 66.19
CA LYS A 47 -4.52 3.84 65.72
C LYS A 47 -3.43 3.66 64.68
N VAL A 48 -2.66 2.56 64.80
CA VAL A 48 -1.58 2.26 63.86
C VAL A 48 -2.13 1.89 62.47
N LEU A 49 -1.57 2.49 61.42
CA LEU A 49 -1.91 2.25 60.02
C LEU A 49 -1.07 1.10 59.43
N PHE A 50 -1.75 0.14 58.80
CA PHE A 50 -1.13 -0.98 58.09
C PHE A 50 -1.35 -0.84 56.59
N PHE A 51 -0.27 -0.88 55.82
CA PHE A 51 -0.30 -0.75 54.36
C PHE A 51 -0.13 -2.13 53.71
N THR A 52 -0.96 -2.44 52.71
CA THR A 52 -0.84 -3.67 51.91
C THR A 52 0.29 -3.63 50.89
N VAL A 53 0.71 -2.43 50.52
CA VAL A 53 1.85 -2.14 49.65
C VAL A 53 2.72 -1.14 50.40
N PRO A 54 4.05 -1.33 50.45
CA PRO A 54 4.93 -0.33 51.04
C PRO A 54 4.63 1.05 50.41
N PRO A 55 4.56 2.14 51.20
CA PRO A 55 4.46 3.47 50.64
C PRO A 55 5.61 3.63 49.65
N ASN A 56 5.33 3.94 48.39
CA ASN A 56 6.37 4.15 47.39
C ASN A 56 7.27 5.29 47.89
N ASP A 57 8.41 4.94 48.49
CA ASP A 57 9.51 5.85 48.70
C ASP A 57 10.17 6.08 47.34
N VAL A 58 9.45 6.76 46.46
CA VAL A 58 10.06 7.45 45.33
C VAL A 58 10.81 8.62 45.93
N ASN A 59 11.98 8.32 46.46
CA ASN A 59 13.04 9.29 46.57
C ASN A 59 13.70 9.30 45.18
N PRO A 60 13.27 10.15 44.22
CA PRO A 60 13.96 10.23 42.95
C PRO A 60 15.41 10.60 43.28
N VAL A 61 16.33 9.67 43.04
CA VAL A 61 17.76 9.97 43.10
C VAL A 61 17.97 11.27 42.32
N PRO A 62 18.48 12.34 42.97
CA PRO A 62 18.64 13.64 42.32
C PRO A 62 19.37 13.48 41.00
N GLU A 63 18.94 14.19 39.96
CA GLU A 63 19.49 14.03 38.60
C GLU A 63 21.02 14.16 38.57
N ASP A 64 21.57 14.99 39.46
CA ASP A 64 23.01 15.22 39.64
C ASP A 64 23.82 13.98 40.06
N LYS A 65 23.17 12.96 40.63
CA LYS A 65 23.79 11.69 41.05
C LYS A 65 23.56 10.55 40.06
N ARG A 66 22.87 10.79 38.94
CA ARG A 66 22.66 9.80 37.85
C ARG A 66 23.84 9.74 36.87
N THR A 67 25.05 10.03 37.33
CA THR A 67 26.27 10.09 36.51
C THR A 67 26.95 8.72 36.38
N LEU A 68 26.18 7.68 36.07
CA LEU A 68 26.76 6.43 35.57
C LEU A 68 27.14 6.62 34.10
N ASN A 69 28.12 7.48 33.85
CA ASN A 69 28.64 7.74 32.52
C ASN A 69 29.39 6.51 32.03
N HIS A 70 29.04 6.02 30.84
CA HIS A 70 29.74 4.90 30.22
C HIS A 70 31.25 5.18 30.13
N SER A 71 32.07 4.14 30.30
CA SER A 71 33.52 4.27 30.12
C SER A 71 33.84 4.73 28.68
N LEU A 72 34.92 5.51 28.52
CA LEU A 72 35.37 5.98 27.20
C LEU A 72 35.59 4.81 26.22
N ARG A 73 36.09 3.69 26.75
CA ARG A 73 36.23 2.43 26.01
C ARG A 73 34.89 1.92 25.49
N TYR A 74 33.84 1.89 26.33
CA TYR A 74 32.52 1.46 25.92
C TYR A 74 31.92 2.37 24.84
N LEU A 75 32.12 3.69 24.93
CA LEU A 75 31.64 4.62 23.89
C LEU A 75 32.34 4.38 22.55
N ALA A 76 33.64 4.12 22.56
CA ALA A 76 34.41 3.77 21.36
C ALA A 76 33.92 2.44 20.75
N ASP A 77 33.76 1.39 21.58
CA ASP A 77 33.28 0.08 21.11
C ASP A 77 31.84 0.17 20.58
N LYS A 78 30.97 0.96 21.22
CA LYS A 78 29.60 1.24 20.75
C LYS A 78 29.58 1.96 19.41
N ALA A 79 30.48 2.91 19.18
CA ALA A 79 30.60 3.59 17.90
C ALA A 79 31.03 2.62 16.79
N ARG A 80 32.04 1.77 17.05
CA ARG A 80 32.50 0.75 16.10
C ARG A 80 31.39 -0.24 15.73
N HIS A 81 30.67 -0.76 16.72
CA HIS A 81 29.56 -1.67 16.47
C HIS A 81 28.43 -1.01 15.69
N LYS A 82 28.14 0.27 15.94
CA LYS A 82 27.14 1.02 15.16
C LYS A 82 27.53 1.10 13.69
N GLU A 83 28.79 1.36 13.38
CA GLU A 83 29.28 1.37 11.99
C GLU A 83 29.17 0.00 11.32
N GLU A 84 29.55 -1.08 12.02
CA GLU A 84 29.42 -2.44 11.50
C GLU A 84 27.96 -2.82 11.23
N GLU A 85 27.06 -2.51 12.16
CA GLU A 85 25.63 -2.80 12.03
C GLU A 85 24.97 -1.98 10.91
N THR A 86 25.34 -0.71 10.74
CA THR A 86 24.86 0.11 9.62
C THR A 86 25.37 -0.41 8.28
N LYS A 87 26.63 -0.83 8.18
CA LYS A 87 27.18 -1.46 6.96
C LYS A 87 26.43 -2.76 6.63
N LYS A 88 26.20 -3.63 7.62
CA LYS A 88 25.42 -4.87 7.41
C LYS A 88 23.99 -4.58 6.98
N ARG A 89 23.34 -3.57 7.57
CA ARG A 89 21.97 -3.17 7.19
C ARG A 89 21.92 -2.69 5.74
N ASN A 90 22.82 -1.78 5.37
CA ASN A 90 22.89 -1.24 4.02
C ASN A 90 23.18 -2.33 2.98
N ALA A 91 24.05 -3.29 3.29
CA ALA A 91 24.31 -4.43 2.41
C ALA A 91 23.05 -5.29 2.19
N ARG A 92 22.32 -5.62 3.27
CA ARG A 92 21.06 -6.38 3.16
C ARG A 92 19.99 -5.62 2.38
N GLU A 93 19.88 -4.32 2.58
CA GLU A 93 18.93 -3.48 1.83
C GLU A 93 19.28 -3.43 0.35
N ALA A 94 20.57 -3.30 0.01
CA ALA A 94 21.05 -3.34 -1.37
C ALA A 94 20.77 -4.70 -2.05
N ASP A 95 21.00 -5.81 -1.34
CA ASP A 95 20.72 -7.16 -1.85
C ASP A 95 19.20 -7.37 -2.09
N LEU A 96 18.36 -6.93 -1.15
CA LEU A 96 16.90 -6.99 -1.30
C LEU A 96 16.40 -6.11 -2.45
N GLU A 97 16.96 -4.91 -2.62
CA GLU A 97 16.60 -4.02 -3.72
C GLU A 97 17.03 -4.62 -5.08
N ALA A 98 18.21 -5.23 -5.15
CA ALA A 98 18.68 -5.92 -6.35
C ALA A 98 17.77 -7.10 -6.71
N GLU A 99 17.38 -7.92 -5.73
CA GLU A 99 16.47 -9.04 -5.95
C GLU A 99 15.08 -8.57 -6.38
N ALA A 100 14.56 -7.49 -5.78
CA ALA A 100 13.28 -6.90 -6.16
C ALA A 100 13.31 -6.34 -7.60
N LYS A 101 14.40 -5.66 -7.99
CA LYS A 101 14.59 -5.15 -9.35
C LYS A 101 14.64 -6.27 -10.39
N GLU A 102 15.39 -7.34 -10.11
CA GLU A 102 15.46 -8.50 -11.00
C GLU A 102 14.11 -9.21 -11.14
N LYS A 103 13.37 -9.40 -10.05
CA LYS A 103 12.01 -9.95 -10.10
C LYS A 103 11.08 -9.07 -10.92
N PHE A 104 11.10 -7.76 -10.68
CA PHE A 104 10.28 -6.80 -11.43
C PHE A 104 10.61 -6.81 -12.93
N LYS A 105 11.89 -6.84 -13.28
CA LYS A 105 12.35 -6.93 -14.68
C LYS A 105 11.83 -8.19 -15.35
N ARG A 106 11.99 -9.36 -14.72
CA ARG A 106 11.48 -10.64 -15.24
C ARG A 106 9.96 -10.62 -15.41
N MET A 107 9.22 -10.09 -14.43
CA MET A 107 7.76 -9.97 -14.53
C MET A 107 7.34 -9.08 -15.69
N LYS A 108 8.07 -7.97 -15.93
CA LYS A 108 7.80 -7.07 -17.04
C LYS A 108 8.08 -7.74 -18.39
N GLU A 109 9.21 -8.41 -18.52
CA GLU A 109 9.59 -9.16 -19.73
C GLU A 109 8.56 -10.27 -20.03
N ASP A 110 8.14 -11.03 -19.03
CA ASP A 110 7.10 -12.06 -19.17
C ASP A 110 5.74 -11.47 -19.59
N ALA A 111 5.37 -10.31 -19.03
CA ALA A 111 4.12 -9.63 -19.37
C ALA A 111 4.15 -9.12 -20.82
N GLU A 112 5.27 -8.54 -21.25
CA GLU A 112 5.47 -8.09 -22.63
C GLU A 112 5.46 -9.27 -23.61
N ALA A 113 6.15 -10.37 -23.28
CA ALA A 113 6.15 -11.59 -24.10
C ALA A 113 4.74 -12.19 -24.24
N LYS A 114 3.97 -12.25 -23.14
CA LYS A 114 2.56 -12.70 -23.17
C LYS A 114 1.69 -11.79 -24.03
N LYS A 115 1.86 -10.46 -23.91
CA LYS A 115 1.14 -9.49 -24.72
C LYS A 115 1.45 -9.67 -26.20
N GLN A 116 2.73 -9.80 -26.55
CA GLN A 116 3.15 -10.00 -27.93
C GLN A 116 2.56 -11.29 -28.51
N ARG A 117 2.65 -12.40 -27.78
CA ARG A 117 2.06 -13.68 -28.20
C ARG A 117 0.56 -13.58 -28.44
N LEU A 118 -0.16 -12.82 -27.60
CA LEU A 118 -1.59 -12.61 -27.77
C LEU A 118 -1.87 -11.79 -29.03
N VAL A 119 -1.12 -10.72 -29.28
CA VAL A 119 -1.23 -9.91 -30.49
C VAL A 119 -0.98 -10.77 -31.73
N ASP A 120 0.10 -11.55 -31.75
CA ASP A 120 0.45 -12.41 -32.88
C ASP A 120 -0.67 -13.43 -33.17
N GLN A 121 -1.23 -14.06 -32.12
CA GLN A 121 -2.35 -14.97 -32.27
C GLN A 121 -3.59 -14.27 -32.84
N LYS A 122 -3.88 -13.05 -32.39
CA LYS A 122 -5.03 -12.27 -32.88
C LYS A 122 -4.85 -11.85 -34.33
N VAL A 123 -3.65 -11.43 -34.72
CA VAL A 123 -3.33 -11.11 -36.12
C VAL A 123 -3.56 -12.32 -37.02
N VAL A 124 -3.07 -13.51 -36.62
CA VAL A 124 -3.29 -14.75 -37.38
C VAL A 124 -4.77 -15.12 -37.47
N GLN A 125 -5.53 -14.96 -36.38
CA GLN A 125 -6.97 -15.21 -36.36
C GLN A 125 -7.73 -14.28 -37.31
N ILE A 126 -7.42 -12.98 -37.27
CA ILE A 126 -8.03 -11.97 -38.15
C ILE A 126 -7.66 -12.27 -39.61
N ALA A 127 -6.40 -12.55 -39.91
CA ALA A 127 -5.96 -12.89 -41.27
C ALA A 127 -6.67 -14.15 -41.80
N THR A 128 -6.86 -15.16 -40.95
CA THR A 128 -7.60 -16.37 -41.31
C THR A 128 -9.09 -16.08 -41.53
N TRP A 129 -9.69 -15.23 -40.69
CA TRP A 129 -11.08 -14.81 -40.84
C TRP A 129 -11.30 -14.01 -42.13
N VAL A 130 -10.41 -13.05 -42.45
CA VAL A 130 -10.45 -12.29 -43.72
C VAL A 130 -10.39 -13.24 -44.92
N LYS A 131 -9.45 -14.20 -44.95
CA LYS A 131 -9.38 -15.20 -46.03
C LYS A 131 -10.66 -16.02 -46.18
N LYS A 132 -11.30 -16.39 -45.07
CA LYS A 132 -12.59 -17.10 -45.11
C LYS A 132 -13.72 -16.22 -45.63
N MET A 133 -13.73 -14.94 -45.27
CA MET A 133 -14.71 -13.97 -45.76
C MET A 133 -14.52 -13.68 -47.25
N ASP A 134 -13.28 -13.54 -47.72
CA ASP A 134 -12.98 -13.39 -49.15
C ASP A 134 -13.47 -14.61 -49.94
N LYS A 135 -13.19 -15.82 -49.45
CA LYS A 135 -13.67 -17.05 -50.08
C LYS A 135 -15.20 -17.13 -50.10
N GLY A 136 -15.87 -16.83 -48.98
CA GLY A 136 -17.33 -16.82 -48.92
C GLY A 136 -17.94 -15.75 -49.81
N THR A 137 -17.26 -14.61 -49.98
CA THR A 137 -17.66 -13.58 -50.94
C THR A 137 -17.52 -14.09 -52.37
N ASP A 138 -16.41 -14.74 -52.71
CA ASP A 138 -16.23 -15.33 -54.05
C ASP A 138 -17.29 -16.40 -54.35
N GLU A 139 -17.61 -17.27 -53.41
CA GLU A 139 -18.68 -18.28 -53.51
C GLU A 139 -20.04 -17.60 -53.73
N LEU A 140 -20.36 -16.57 -52.95
CA LEU A 140 -21.60 -15.81 -53.12
C LEU A 140 -21.69 -15.16 -54.51
N PHE A 141 -20.61 -14.52 -54.98
CA PHE A 141 -20.59 -13.91 -56.31
C PHE A 141 -20.72 -14.95 -57.42
N GLN A 142 -20.12 -16.14 -57.25
CA GLN A 142 -20.30 -17.27 -58.18
C GLN A 142 -21.77 -17.69 -58.25
N ASP A 143 -22.43 -17.83 -57.11
CA ASP A 143 -23.84 -18.24 -57.04
C ASP A 143 -24.78 -17.19 -57.67
N LEU A 144 -24.51 -15.89 -57.48
CA LEU A 144 -25.35 -14.81 -58.01
C LEU A 144 -25.12 -14.48 -59.50
N HIS A 145 -23.87 -14.56 -59.97
CA HIS A 145 -23.48 -14.02 -61.27
C HIS A 145 -22.94 -15.07 -62.25
N GLY A 146 -22.92 -16.35 -61.87
CA GLY A 146 -22.52 -17.46 -62.73
C GLY A 146 -21.11 -17.26 -63.28
N GLU A 147 -20.89 -17.47 -64.58
CA GLU A 147 -19.55 -17.41 -65.19
C GLU A 147 -18.88 -16.02 -65.15
N ASN A 148 -19.67 -14.93 -65.11
CA ASN A 148 -19.14 -13.57 -65.14
C ASN A 148 -18.87 -12.96 -63.74
N TRP A 149 -18.91 -13.79 -62.69
CA TRP A 149 -18.77 -13.33 -61.32
C TRP A 149 -17.50 -12.52 -61.03
N LYS A 150 -16.38 -12.86 -61.69
CA LYS A 150 -15.10 -12.17 -61.52
C LYS A 150 -15.15 -10.73 -62.00
N GLY A 151 -15.71 -10.50 -63.19
CA GLY A 151 -15.83 -9.15 -63.77
C GLY A 151 -16.76 -8.26 -62.96
N VAL A 152 -17.87 -8.82 -62.47
CA VAL A 152 -18.80 -8.08 -61.59
C VAL A 152 -18.14 -7.74 -60.25
N ARG A 153 -17.40 -8.68 -59.65
CA ARG A 153 -16.67 -8.43 -58.40
C ARG A 153 -15.63 -7.33 -58.55
N GLU A 154 -14.86 -7.34 -59.63
CA GLU A 154 -13.84 -6.32 -59.89
C GLU A 154 -14.45 -4.92 -60.09
N ALA A 155 -15.55 -4.82 -60.84
CA ALA A 155 -16.27 -3.56 -61.01
C ALA A 155 -16.83 -3.02 -59.68
N GLU A 156 -17.40 -3.89 -58.84
CA GLU A 156 -17.88 -3.51 -57.51
C GLU A 156 -16.75 -3.12 -56.57
N LEU A 157 -15.58 -3.75 -56.66
CA LEU A 157 -14.39 -3.33 -55.90
C LEU A 157 -13.92 -1.92 -56.30
N CYS A 158 -13.86 -1.60 -57.60
CA CYS A 158 -13.55 -0.26 -58.07
C CYS A 158 -14.57 0.77 -57.57
N ARG A 159 -15.87 0.43 -57.64
CA ARG A 159 -16.95 1.28 -57.14
C ARG A 159 -16.84 1.52 -55.64
N LEU A 160 -16.50 0.48 -54.86
CA LEU A 160 -16.30 0.58 -53.43
C LEU A 160 -15.11 1.49 -53.08
N ALA A 161 -14.00 1.36 -53.79
CA ALA A 161 -12.81 2.20 -53.58
C ALA A 161 -13.13 3.69 -53.76
N LEU A 162 -13.86 4.05 -54.81
CA LEU A 162 -14.32 5.43 -55.03
C LEU A 162 -15.18 5.96 -53.87
N LYS A 163 -16.16 5.16 -53.43
CA LYS A 163 -17.01 5.52 -52.28
C LYS A 163 -16.21 5.68 -50.99
N GLN A 164 -15.22 4.82 -50.75
CA GLN A 164 -14.36 4.91 -49.58
C GLN A 164 -13.50 6.18 -49.60
N GLU A 165 -12.96 6.55 -50.76
CA GLU A 165 -12.22 7.80 -50.92
C GLU A 165 -13.09 9.02 -50.62
N GLU A 166 -14.30 9.06 -51.18
CA GLU A 166 -15.27 10.14 -50.92
C GLU A 166 -15.64 10.22 -49.43
N ALA A 167 -15.91 9.09 -48.79
CA ALA A 167 -16.23 9.02 -47.37
C ALA A 167 -15.05 9.52 -46.52
N HIS A 168 -13.82 9.08 -46.84
CA HIS A 168 -12.61 9.50 -46.15
C HIS A 168 -12.33 11.00 -46.34
N LYS A 169 -12.60 11.56 -47.52
CA LYS A 169 -12.52 13.00 -47.77
C LYS A 169 -13.51 13.77 -46.90
N LYS A 170 -14.78 13.35 -46.86
CA LYS A 170 -15.81 13.96 -46.00
C LYS A 170 -15.43 13.89 -44.52
N GLN A 171 -14.88 12.77 -44.07
CA GLN A 171 -14.45 12.61 -42.69
C GLN A 171 -13.28 13.53 -42.33
N ARG A 172 -12.28 13.67 -43.22
CA ARG A 172 -11.19 14.64 -43.05
C ARG A 172 -11.68 16.09 -43.03
N GLU A 173 -12.63 16.43 -43.88
CA GLU A 173 -13.26 17.76 -43.90
C GLU A 173 -14.01 18.03 -42.59
N HIS A 174 -14.74 17.04 -42.08
CA HIS A 174 -15.44 17.11 -40.81
C HIS A 174 -14.48 17.28 -39.63
N GLU A 175 -13.39 16.51 -39.58
CA GLU A 175 -12.37 16.63 -38.54
C GLU A 175 -11.70 18.01 -38.55
N LYS A 176 -11.35 18.53 -39.74
CA LYS A 176 -10.85 19.90 -39.88
C LYS A 176 -11.86 20.95 -39.44
N PHE A 177 -13.14 20.73 -39.69
CA PHE A 177 -14.20 21.61 -39.20
C PHE A 177 -14.27 21.58 -37.67
N LEU A 178 -14.27 20.41 -37.05
CA LEU A 178 -14.27 20.27 -35.60
C LEU A 178 -13.05 20.91 -34.95
N GLN A 179 -11.87 20.77 -35.56
CA GLN A 179 -10.65 21.42 -35.07
C GLN A 179 -10.79 22.94 -35.13
N ARG A 180 -11.25 23.51 -36.25
CA ARG A 180 -11.51 24.97 -36.36
C ARG A 180 -12.51 25.47 -35.32
N VAL A 181 -13.56 24.70 -35.03
CA VAL A 181 -14.54 25.04 -33.99
C VAL A 181 -13.91 24.99 -32.60
N ARG A 182 -13.01 24.03 -32.33
CA ARG A 182 -12.27 23.95 -31.07
C ARG A 182 -11.32 25.14 -30.91
N ASP A 183 -10.51 25.42 -31.93
CA ASP A 183 -9.54 26.52 -31.93
C ASP A 183 -10.25 27.88 -31.76
N SER A 184 -11.42 28.06 -32.38
CA SER A 184 -12.22 29.28 -32.23
C SER A 184 -12.81 29.47 -30.82
N LYS A 185 -12.95 28.40 -30.02
CA LYS A 185 -13.41 28.48 -28.63
C LYS A 185 -12.26 28.74 -27.65
N GLU A 186 -11.04 28.37 -28.03
CA GLU A 186 -9.84 28.66 -27.25
C GLU A 186 -9.40 30.11 -27.51
N VAL A 187 -9.89 31.05 -26.69
CA VAL A 187 -9.40 32.44 -26.72
C VAL A 187 -8.07 32.48 -25.95
N PRO A 188 -6.93 32.76 -26.60
CA PRO A 188 -5.67 32.90 -25.88
C PRO A 188 -5.74 34.13 -24.98
N ILE A 189 -5.52 33.96 -23.68
CA ILE A 189 -5.40 35.08 -22.73
C ILE A 189 -4.07 35.79 -23.03
N THR A 190 -4.12 36.81 -23.88
CA THR A 190 -2.97 37.67 -24.17
C THR A 190 -3.04 38.92 -23.26
N GLY A 191 -2.11 38.98 -22.31
CA GLY A 191 -1.77 40.21 -21.58
C GLY A 191 -2.45 40.41 -20.23
N PHE A 192 -1.90 39.80 -19.17
CA PHE A 192 -2.01 40.32 -17.82
C PHE A 192 -0.64 40.89 -17.43
N ARG A 193 -0.45 42.20 -17.65
CA ARG A 193 0.77 42.91 -17.26
C ARG A 193 0.54 43.50 -15.88
N TRP A 194 1.17 42.94 -14.85
CA TRP A 194 1.19 43.52 -13.51
C TRP A 194 1.91 44.88 -13.59
N ILE A 195 1.24 45.93 -13.14
CA ILE A 195 1.81 47.26 -12.88
C ILE A 195 2.41 47.24 -11.48
#